data_AF-A0A953ZXK0-F1
#
_entry.id   AF-A0A953ZXK0-F1
#
_cell.length_a   1.000
_cell.length_b   1.000
_cell.length_c   1.000
_cell.angle_alpha   90.00
_cell.angle_beta   90.00
_cell.angle_gamma   90.00
#
_symmetry.space_group_name_H-M   'P 1'
#
loop_
_entity.id
_entity.type
_entity.pdbx_description
1 polymer ?
#
loop_
_entity_poly.entity_id
_entity_poly.type
_entity_poly.pdbx_seq_one_letter_code
_entity_poly.pdbx_strand_id
1 'polypeptide(L)'
;VPRPQEAGGPDGTVHGGDQVSEPDAPLTATQMRLMAYVDDEMTQAERREFEQLLTRDAKLAAEVAEFRCLADLTRAVQVAEPADHEIRRFWEGFYNRSEWQLGWGLLIFGSLIAGGYGIYRLLAGDLPVVIKLASVTALAGAAMLFFSTLRQKLRTQRLDRYRGVLR
;
A
#
# COMPACT_ATOMS: atom_id res chain seq x y z
N VAL A 1 -63.26 -13.53 -25.27
CA VAL A 1 -63.95 -12.25 -25.56
C VAL A 1 -62.92 -11.14 -25.37
N PRO A 2 -62.71 -10.21 -26.32
CA PRO A 2 -61.95 -10.34 -27.57
C PRO A 2 -60.66 -9.45 -27.59
N ARG A 3 -59.72 -9.73 -28.50
CA ARG A 3 -58.80 -8.71 -29.05
C ARG A 3 -59.55 -7.93 -30.13
N PRO A 4 -59.33 -6.61 -30.28
CA PRO A 4 -58.82 -6.14 -31.58
C PRO A 4 -57.95 -4.86 -31.41
N GLN A 5 -56.78 -4.72 -32.03
CA GLN A 5 -56.48 -4.41 -33.45
C GLN A 5 -55.64 -3.12 -33.42
N GLU A 6 -54.44 -3.16 -34.01
CA GLU A 6 -54.07 -2.33 -35.18
C GLU A 6 -53.52 -0.97 -34.76
N ALA A 7 -52.54 -0.35 -35.38
CA ALA A 7 -51.74 -0.59 -36.57
C ALA A 7 -50.39 0.10 -36.29
N GLY A 8 -49.26 -0.40 -36.78
CA GLY A 8 -48.75 0.01 -38.08
C GLY A 8 -47.26 0.36 -37.91
N GLY A 9 -46.40 -0.25 -38.72
CA GLY A 9 -45.00 0.18 -38.87
C GLY A 9 -44.91 1.49 -39.68
N PRO A 10 -43.80 1.81 -40.35
CA PRO A 10 -42.47 1.19 -40.34
C PRO A 10 -41.37 2.22 -40.01
N ASP A 11 -40.11 1.75 -40.04
CA ASP A 11 -38.92 2.46 -40.53
C ASP A 11 -38.82 3.98 -40.28
N GLY A 12 -37.96 4.30 -39.32
CA GLY A 12 -37.39 5.63 -39.11
C GLY A 12 -35.92 5.46 -38.78
N THR A 13 -35.17 4.90 -39.73
CA THR A 13 -33.73 5.11 -39.82
C THR A 13 -33.38 6.60 -39.65
N VAL A 14 -32.17 6.84 -39.15
CA VAL A 14 -31.26 7.93 -39.53
C VAL A 14 -30.80 8.85 -38.37
N HIS A 15 -29.54 8.57 -38.02
CA HIS A 15 -28.44 9.46 -37.63
C HIS A 15 -28.33 10.11 -36.24
N GLY A 16 -27.11 9.99 -35.72
CA GLY A 16 -26.54 10.79 -34.65
C GLY A 16 -25.87 9.87 -33.64
N GLY A 17 -24.93 9.02 -34.04
CA GLY A 17 -23.59 9.50 -34.40
C GLY A 17 -22.76 9.47 -33.13
N ASP A 18 -21.86 8.49 -33.05
CA ASP A 18 -20.76 8.41 -32.10
C ASP A 18 -20.20 9.80 -31.83
N GLN A 19 -20.49 10.35 -30.65
CA GLN A 19 -19.61 11.33 -30.03
C GLN A 19 -18.78 10.61 -28.99
N VAL A 20 -17.93 9.70 -29.47
CA VAL A 20 -16.69 9.44 -28.77
C VAL A 20 -15.91 10.74 -28.90
N SER A 21 -15.96 11.54 -27.84
CA SER A 21 -15.29 12.84 -27.74
C SER A 21 -13.83 12.70 -28.19
N GLU A 22 -13.41 13.56 -29.12
CA GLU A 22 -11.99 13.76 -29.42
C GLU A 22 -11.24 14.03 -28.11
N PRO A 23 -10.21 13.23 -27.73
CA PRO A 23 -9.65 13.28 -26.38
C PRO A 23 -8.91 14.57 -26.02
N ASP A 24 -8.57 15.43 -26.99
CA ASP A 24 -7.58 16.51 -26.81
C ASP A 24 -7.99 17.88 -27.41
N ALA A 25 -9.28 18.14 -27.66
CA ALA A 25 -9.73 19.49 -28.00
C ALA A 25 -9.59 20.41 -26.77
N PRO A 26 -9.06 21.64 -26.90
CA PRO A 26 -8.95 22.56 -25.77
C PRO A 26 -10.33 22.80 -25.18
N LEU A 27 -10.45 22.65 -23.84
CA LEU A 27 -11.71 22.86 -23.14
C LEU A 27 -12.30 24.21 -23.55
N THR A 28 -13.55 24.19 -24.01
CA THR A 28 -14.24 25.42 -24.35
C THR A 28 -14.45 26.23 -23.06
N ALA A 29 -14.48 27.57 -23.15
CA ALA A 29 -14.65 28.42 -21.96
C ALA A 29 -15.89 28.06 -21.10
N THR A 30 -16.93 27.50 -21.72
CA THR A 30 -18.12 26.97 -21.03
C THR A 30 -17.81 25.70 -20.21
N GLN A 31 -17.00 24.78 -20.74
CA GLN A 31 -16.61 23.55 -20.06
C GLN A 31 -15.72 23.84 -18.84
N MET A 32 -14.82 24.83 -18.93
CA MET A 32 -14.03 25.27 -17.78
C MET A 32 -14.93 25.82 -16.66
N ARG A 33 -15.93 26.64 -17.02
CA ARG A 33 -16.91 27.15 -16.04
C ARG A 33 -17.76 26.04 -15.43
N LEU A 34 -18.10 25.02 -16.21
CA LEU A 34 -18.82 23.85 -15.72
C LEU A 34 -18.01 23.11 -14.65
N MET A 35 -16.73 22.80 -14.93
CA MET A 35 -15.87 22.11 -13.95
C MET A 35 -15.70 22.95 -12.68
N ALA A 36 -15.40 24.25 -12.82
CA ALA A 36 -15.30 25.16 -11.69
C ALA A 36 -16.60 25.27 -10.86
N TYR A 37 -17.77 25.14 -11.49
CA TYR A 37 -19.07 25.12 -10.80
C TYR A 37 -19.32 23.80 -10.06
N VAL A 38 -18.88 22.66 -10.60
CA VAL A 38 -18.99 21.34 -9.97
C VAL A 38 -18.06 21.23 -8.76
N ASP A 39 -16.85 21.79 -8.86
CA ASP A 39 -15.83 21.80 -7.80
C ASP A 39 -15.99 22.93 -6.77
N ASP A 40 -16.99 23.80 -6.95
CA ASP A 40 -17.29 24.98 -6.10
C ASP A 40 -16.15 26.02 -6.02
N GLU A 41 -15.37 26.16 -7.10
CA GLU A 41 -14.24 27.09 -7.21
C GLU A 41 -14.64 28.50 -7.71
N MET A 42 -15.92 28.70 -8.03
CA MET A 42 -16.43 29.98 -8.53
C MET A 42 -16.65 31.03 -7.44
N THR A 43 -16.38 32.30 -7.74
CA THR A 43 -16.82 33.40 -6.88
C THR A 43 -18.34 33.55 -6.89
N GLN A 44 -18.93 34.20 -5.89
CA GLN A 44 -20.39 34.44 -5.84
C GLN A 44 -20.94 35.19 -7.06
N ALA A 45 -20.14 36.09 -7.66
CA ALA A 45 -20.56 36.84 -8.83
C ALA A 45 -20.64 35.94 -10.07
N GLU A 46 -19.57 35.17 -10.33
CA GLU A 46 -19.47 34.23 -11.45
C GLU A 46 -20.52 33.12 -11.36
N ARG A 47 -20.78 32.63 -10.14
CA ARG A 47 -21.78 31.60 -9.89
C ARG A 47 -23.18 32.06 -10.29
N ARG A 48 -23.56 33.30 -9.97
CA ARG A 48 -24.87 33.87 -10.33
C ARG A 48 -25.02 34.04 -11.84
N GLU A 49 -23.95 34.46 -12.52
CA GLU A 49 -23.95 34.55 -13.99
C GLU A 49 -24.08 33.16 -14.63
N PHE A 50 -23.42 32.15 -14.07
CA PHE A 50 -23.51 30.78 -14.54
C PHE A 50 -24.90 30.16 -14.28
N GLU A 51 -25.51 30.41 -13.12
CA GLU A 51 -26.88 29.94 -12.81
C GLU A 51 -27.93 30.57 -13.75
N GLN A 52 -27.74 31.81 -14.19
CA GLN A 52 -28.58 32.41 -15.23
C GLN A 52 -28.41 31.72 -16.59
N LEU A 53 -27.20 31.26 -16.93
CA LEU A 53 -26.95 30.47 -18.13
C LEU A 53 -27.61 29.09 -18.05
N LEU A 54 -27.55 28.42 -16.88
CA LEU A 54 -28.24 27.14 -16.65
C LEU A 54 -29.76 27.25 -16.78
N THR A 55 -30.33 28.40 -16.43
CA THR A 55 -31.77 28.66 -16.59
C THR A 55 -32.17 28.81 -18.07
N ARG A 56 -31.23 29.27 -18.92
CA ARG A 56 -31.47 29.52 -20.34
C ARG A 56 -31.15 28.31 -21.23
N ASP A 57 -30.27 27.42 -20.77
CA ASP A 57 -29.83 26.25 -21.52
C ASP A 57 -30.08 24.95 -20.74
N ALA A 58 -31.15 24.24 -21.12
CA ALA A 58 -31.52 22.98 -20.52
C ALA A 58 -30.51 21.85 -20.79
N LYS A 59 -29.73 21.93 -21.89
CA LYS A 59 -28.71 20.93 -22.22
C LYS A 59 -27.52 21.08 -21.27
N LEU A 60 -27.07 22.31 -21.03
CA LEU A 60 -26.00 22.60 -20.08
C LEU A 60 -26.39 22.23 -18.64
N ALA A 61 -27.66 22.44 -18.26
CA ALA A 61 -28.16 22.02 -16.96
C ALA A 61 -28.13 20.49 -16.76
N ALA A 62 -28.46 19.72 -17.82
CA ALA A 62 -28.36 18.26 -17.78
C ALA A 62 -26.90 17.79 -17.66
N GLU A 63 -25.99 18.41 -18.39
CA GLU A 63 -24.54 18.11 -18.35
C GLU A 63 -23.96 18.34 -16.95
N VAL A 64 -24.28 19.48 -16.31
CA VAL A 64 -23.86 19.77 -14.92
C VAL A 64 -24.36 18.71 -13.93
N ALA A 65 -25.60 18.23 -14.10
CA ALA A 65 -26.18 17.21 -13.22
C ALA A 65 -25.46 15.86 -13.35
N GLU A 66 -25.07 15.47 -14.57
CA GLU A 66 -24.31 14.26 -14.84
C GLU A 66 -22.92 14.32 -14.20
N PHE A 67 -22.18 15.41 -14.39
CA PHE A 67 -20.87 15.60 -13.78
C PHE A 67 -20.93 15.63 -12.25
N ARG A 68 -21.95 16.26 -11.66
CA ARG A 68 -22.17 16.21 -10.20
C ARG A 68 -22.42 14.79 -9.69
N CYS A 69 -23.24 14.01 -10.39
CA CYS A 69 -23.51 12.63 -10.02
C CYS A 69 -22.21 11.80 -10.02
N LEU A 70 -21.38 11.95 -11.05
CA LEU A 70 -20.09 11.27 -11.13
C LEU A 70 -19.11 11.71 -10.02
N ALA A 71 -19.05 13.02 -9.74
CA ALA A 71 -18.24 13.57 -8.66
C ALA A 71 -18.69 13.03 -7.29
N ASP A 72 -20.00 12.97 -7.04
CA ASP A 72 -20.57 12.43 -5.79
C ASP A 72 -20.29 10.93 -5.63
N LEU A 73 -20.42 10.14 -6.70
CA LEU A 73 -20.07 8.72 -6.70
C LEU A 73 -18.57 8.53 -6.42
N THR A 74 -17.72 9.33 -7.04
CA THR A 74 -16.26 9.28 -6.83
C THR A 74 -15.91 9.67 -5.39
N ARG A 75 -16.58 10.68 -4.83
CA ARG A 75 -16.42 11.11 -3.44
C ARG A 75 -16.91 10.06 -2.45
N ALA A 76 -17.97 9.33 -2.78
CA ALA A 76 -18.46 8.21 -1.98
C ALA A 76 -17.53 6.98 -2.07
N VAL A 77 -16.81 6.82 -3.19
CA VAL A 77 -15.83 5.74 -3.43
C VAL A 77 -14.42 6.11 -2.96
N GLN A 78 -14.17 7.36 -2.55
CA GLN A 78 -13.00 7.69 -1.73
C GLN A 78 -13.14 6.96 -0.39
N VAL A 79 -12.71 5.69 -0.41
CA VAL A 79 -12.28 4.93 0.74
C VAL A 79 -11.37 5.85 1.50
N ALA A 80 -11.75 6.16 2.74
CA ALA A 80 -10.92 6.92 3.66
C ALA A 80 -9.51 6.33 3.59
N GLU A 81 -8.57 7.11 3.04
CA GLU A 81 -7.17 6.72 2.93
C GLU A 81 -6.75 6.33 4.35
N PRO A 82 -6.45 5.04 4.62
CA PRO A 82 -6.15 4.61 5.97
C PRO A 82 -4.92 5.39 6.38
N ALA A 83 -5.12 6.36 7.27
CA ALA A 83 -4.11 7.37 7.55
C ALA A 83 -2.78 6.67 7.83
N ASP A 84 -1.69 7.15 7.23
CA ASP A 84 -0.36 6.52 7.20
C ASP A 84 0.12 5.94 8.54
N HIS A 85 -0.42 6.45 9.66
CA HIS A 85 -0.21 5.92 11.00
C HIS A 85 -0.63 4.45 11.21
N GLU A 86 -1.69 3.94 10.56
CA GLU A 86 -2.13 2.54 10.75
C GLU A 86 -1.24 1.56 9.98
N ILE A 87 -0.85 1.93 8.76
CA ILE A 87 0.08 1.16 7.94
C ILE A 87 1.44 1.06 8.64
N ARG A 88 1.95 2.19 9.16
CA ARG A 88 3.23 2.24 9.87
C ARG A 88 3.24 1.37 11.13
N ARG A 89 2.14 1.30 11.87
CA ARG A 89 1.98 0.45 13.05
C ARG A 89 2.02 -1.05 12.73
N PHE A 90 1.48 -1.44 11.58
CA PHE A 90 1.53 -2.82 11.09
C PHE A 90 2.95 -3.22 10.71
N TRP A 91 3.68 -2.35 10.00
CA TRP A 91 5.07 -2.60 9.59
C TRP A 91 6.07 -2.56 10.76
N GLU A 92 5.90 -1.69 11.75
CA GLU A 92 6.80 -1.59 12.90
C GLU A 92 6.82 -2.84 13.79
N GLY A 93 5.69 -3.55 13.90
CA GLY A 93 5.60 -4.80 14.66
C GLY A 93 6.28 -5.99 13.99
N PHE A 94 6.20 -6.06 12.65
CA PHE A 94 6.64 -7.22 11.88
C PHE A 94 8.10 -7.14 11.45
N TYR A 95 8.55 -5.96 11.02
CA TYR A 95 9.87 -5.81 10.39
C TYR A 95 11.02 -5.78 11.40
N ASN A 96 10.81 -5.15 12.56
CA ASN A 96 11.89 -4.95 13.52
C ASN A 96 12.21 -6.19 14.39
N ARG A 97 11.35 -7.22 14.37
CA ARG A 97 11.46 -8.40 15.24
C ARG A 97 11.81 -9.69 14.48
N SER A 98 11.36 -9.81 13.24
CA SER A 98 11.49 -11.04 12.46
C SER A 98 12.91 -11.27 11.94
N GLU A 99 13.60 -10.20 11.51
CA GLU A 99 14.97 -10.33 10.98
C GLU A 99 15.96 -10.79 12.04
N TRP A 100 15.77 -10.37 13.29
CA TRP A 100 16.66 -10.75 14.38
C TRP A 100 16.45 -12.20 14.79
N GLN A 101 15.20 -12.67 14.91
CA GLN A 101 14.94 -14.04 15.38
C GLN A 101 15.32 -15.11 14.35
N LEU A 102 15.07 -14.85 13.06
CA LEU A 102 15.45 -15.76 11.98
C LEU A 102 16.98 -15.86 11.84
N GLY A 103 17.68 -14.73 11.90
CA GLY A 103 19.14 -14.71 11.87
C GLY A 103 19.77 -15.50 13.01
N TRP A 104 19.30 -15.32 14.25
CA TRP A 104 19.81 -16.08 15.40
C TRP A 104 19.48 -17.56 15.33
N GLY A 105 18.27 -17.93 14.86
CA GLY A 105 17.89 -19.33 14.67
C GLY A 105 18.84 -20.06 13.71
N LEU A 106 19.10 -19.45 12.55
CA LEU A 106 20.01 -20.02 11.56
C LEU A 106 21.46 -20.09 12.07
N LEU A 107 21.91 -19.06 12.81
CA LEU A 107 23.26 -19.02 13.37
C LEU A 107 23.47 -20.11 14.43
N ILE A 108 22.52 -20.30 15.35
CA ILE A 108 22.59 -21.38 16.36
C ILE A 108 22.59 -22.75 15.68
N PHE A 109 21.69 -22.95 14.71
CA PHE A 109 21.58 -24.21 14.01
C PHE A 109 22.85 -24.54 13.21
N GLY A 110 23.37 -23.57 12.44
CA GLY A 110 24.62 -23.71 11.71
C GLY A 110 25.82 -23.95 12.63
N SER A 111 25.88 -23.26 13.77
CA SER A 111 26.94 -23.43 14.77
C SER A 111 26.91 -24.82 15.41
N LEU A 112 25.73 -25.37 15.71
CA LEU A 112 25.58 -26.74 16.21
C LEU A 112 26.08 -27.79 15.21
N ILE A 113 25.70 -27.66 13.94
CA ILE A 113 26.12 -28.59 12.89
C ILE A 113 27.64 -28.48 12.66
N ALA A 114 28.16 -27.27 12.49
CA ALA A 114 29.58 -27.04 12.25
C ALA A 114 30.44 -27.49 13.44
N GLY A 115 30.03 -27.16 14.66
CA GLY A 115 30.70 -27.56 15.89
C GLY A 115 30.67 -29.09 16.07
N GLY A 116 29.50 -29.71 15.92
CA GLY A 116 29.36 -31.17 16.02
C GLY A 116 30.18 -31.92 14.98
N TYR A 117 30.18 -31.46 13.73
CA TYR A 117 30.99 -32.05 12.67
C TYR A 117 32.50 -31.84 12.89
N GLY A 118 32.91 -30.66 13.37
CA GLY A 118 34.30 -30.38 13.74
C GLY A 118 34.79 -31.27 14.88
N ILE A 119 33.97 -31.45 15.92
CA ILE A 119 34.25 -32.36 17.04
C ILE A 119 34.34 -33.80 16.53
N TYR A 120 33.38 -34.26 15.72
CA TYR A 120 33.42 -35.59 15.12
C TYR A 120 34.72 -35.84 14.34
N ARG A 121 35.12 -34.89 13.47
CA ARG A 121 36.39 -34.96 12.71
C ARG A 121 37.61 -35.00 13.62
N LEU A 122 37.62 -34.24 14.72
CA LEU A 122 38.72 -34.24 15.69
C LEU A 122 38.81 -35.57 16.45
N LEU A 123 37.69 -36.19 16.80
CA LEU A 123 37.68 -37.49 17.48
C LEU A 123 38.07 -38.62 16.54
N ALA A 124 37.50 -38.64 15.33
CA ALA A 124 37.74 -39.69 14.33
C ALA A 124 39.10 -39.59 13.63
N GLY A 125 39.71 -38.41 13.61
CA GLY A 125 41.02 -38.18 12.98
C GLY A 125 42.18 -38.66 13.84
N ASP A 126 43.21 -39.18 13.18
CA ASP A 126 44.48 -39.60 13.80
C ASP A 126 45.41 -38.38 14.04
N LEU A 127 44.88 -37.37 14.75
CA LEU A 127 45.62 -36.16 15.10
C LEU A 127 46.32 -36.32 16.45
N PRO A 128 47.48 -35.66 16.63
CA PRO A 128 48.13 -35.53 17.93
C PRO A 128 47.17 -35.02 19.00
N VAL A 129 47.21 -35.64 20.19
CA VAL A 129 46.32 -35.31 21.33
C VAL A 129 46.39 -33.82 21.71
N VAL A 130 47.56 -33.20 21.57
CA VAL A 130 47.77 -31.76 21.80
C VAL A 130 46.91 -30.90 20.88
N ILE A 131 46.80 -31.26 19.59
CA ILE A 131 45.98 -30.52 18.63
C ILE A 131 44.49 -30.72 18.93
N LYS A 132 44.08 -31.91 19.36
CA LYS A 132 42.71 -32.17 19.80
C LYS A 132 42.34 -31.30 21.00
N LEU A 133 43.19 -31.26 22.03
CA LEU A 133 42.99 -30.43 23.23
C LEU A 133 42.99 -28.93 22.91
N ALA A 134 43.93 -28.46 22.09
CA ALA A 134 43.99 -27.06 21.66
C ALA A 134 42.73 -26.65 20.88
N SER A 135 42.27 -27.49 19.97
CA SER A 135 41.07 -27.24 19.16
C SER A 135 39.80 -27.21 20.01
N VAL A 136 39.64 -28.17 20.93
CA VAL A 136 38.48 -28.21 21.84
C VAL A 136 38.46 -27.00 22.76
N THR A 137 39.61 -26.62 23.32
CA THR A 137 39.72 -25.45 24.20
C THR A 137 39.42 -24.16 23.44
N ALA A 138 39.91 -24.02 22.20
CA ALA A 138 39.61 -22.88 21.35
C ALA A 138 38.11 -22.80 21.00
N LEU A 139 37.49 -23.93 20.65
CA LEU A 139 36.06 -24.00 20.34
C LEU A 139 35.21 -23.64 21.56
N ALA A 140 35.57 -24.15 22.74
CA ALA A 140 34.90 -23.85 24.00
C ALA A 140 35.03 -22.37 24.37
N GLY A 141 36.22 -21.78 24.20
CA GLY A 141 36.45 -20.35 24.43
C GLY A 141 35.64 -19.47 23.47
N ALA A 142 35.59 -19.82 22.19
CA ALA A 142 34.78 -19.13 21.19
C ALA A 142 33.28 -19.22 21.53
N ALA A 143 32.78 -20.40 21.90
CA ALA A 143 31.40 -20.59 22.33
C ALA A 143 31.10 -19.75 23.58
N MET A 144 31.99 -19.75 24.58
CA MET A 144 31.79 -18.97 25.82
C MET A 144 31.74 -17.46 25.56
N LEU A 145 32.63 -16.93 24.72
CA LEU A 145 32.62 -15.52 24.29
C LEU A 145 31.34 -15.18 23.52
N PHE A 146 30.92 -16.07 22.61
CA PHE A 146 29.69 -15.92 21.86
C PHE A 146 28.47 -15.90 22.78
N PHE A 147 28.38 -16.82 23.75
CA PHE A 147 27.29 -16.85 24.73
C PHE A 147 27.31 -15.63 25.66
N SER A 148 28.48 -15.13 26.04
CA SER A 148 28.61 -13.92 26.86
C SER A 148 28.04 -12.69 26.13
N THR A 149 28.48 -12.48 24.88
CA THR A 149 28.02 -11.35 24.06
C THR A 149 26.55 -11.50 23.65
N LEU A 150 26.09 -12.72 23.34
CA LEU A 150 24.69 -13.04 23.07
C LEU A 150 23.80 -12.76 24.28
N ARG A 151 24.18 -13.24 25.48
CA ARG A 151 23.46 -12.99 26.73
C ARG A 151 23.40 -11.50 27.04
N GLN A 152 24.51 -10.78 26.87
CA GLN A 152 24.57 -9.34 27.08
C GLN A 152 23.64 -8.62 26.10
N LYS A 153 23.69 -8.95 24.81
CA LYS A 153 22.84 -8.33 23.79
C LYS A 153 21.35 -8.64 24.01
N LEU A 154 21.00 -9.86 24.40
CA LEU A 154 19.63 -10.25 24.78
C LEU A 154 19.11 -9.47 26.00
N ARG A 155 19.96 -9.22 27.00
CA ARG A 155 19.59 -8.39 28.16
C ARG A 155 19.39 -6.94 27.78
N THR A 156 20.31 -6.36 27.02
CA THR A 156 20.24 -4.95 26.60
C THR A 156 19.04 -4.70 25.68
N GLN A 157 18.72 -5.63 24.76
CA GLN A 157 17.53 -5.52 23.91
C GLN A 157 16.21 -5.58 24.68
N ARG A 158 16.16 -6.24 25.84
CA ARG A 158 14.96 -6.29 26.68
C ARG A 158 14.82 -5.08 27.62
N LEU A 159 15.90 -4.34 27.87
CA LEU A 159 15.94 -3.21 28.81
C LEU A 159 15.94 -1.84 28.13
N ASP A 160 15.95 -1.78 26.81
CA ASP A 160 15.93 -0.52 26.08
C ASP A 160 14.53 0.14 26.13
N ARG A 161 14.31 0.87 27.22
CA ARG A 161 13.12 1.67 27.53
C ARG A 161 13.19 3.09 26.92
N TYR A 162 14.17 3.37 26.05
CA TYR A 162 14.36 4.69 25.43
C TYR A 162 14.09 4.72 23.92
N ARG A 163 13.40 3.71 23.38
CA ARG A 163 12.75 3.85 22.06
C ARG A 163 11.51 4.74 22.19
N GLY A 164 11.67 6.05 21.95
CA GLY A 164 10.52 6.96 21.84
C GLY A 164 10.77 8.43 22.17
N VAL A 165 11.98 8.85 22.57
CA VAL A 165 12.26 10.28 22.79
C VAL A 165 12.75 10.89 21.47
N LEU A 166 11.79 11.26 20.62
CA LEU A 166 12.00 12.25 19.55
C LEU A 166 12.19 13.62 20.23
N ARG A 167 13.21 14.36 19.81
CA ARG A 167 13.52 15.71 20.30
C ARG A 167 13.21 16.73 19.22
#